data_AF-A0A5E4UMU8-F1
#
_entry.id   AF-A0A5E4UMU8-F1
#
_cell.length_a   1.000
_cell.length_b   1.000
_cell.length_c   1.000
_cell.angle_alpha   90.00
_cell.angle_beta   90.00
_cell.angle_gamma   90.00
#
_symmetry.space_group_name_H-M   'P 1'
#
loop_
_entity.id
_entity.type
_entity.pdbx_description
1 polymer ?
#
loop_
_entity_poly.entity_id
_entity_poly.type
_entity_poly.pdbx_seq_one_letter_code
_entity_poly.pdbx_strand_id
1 'polypeptide(L)'
;MPCRIEAPERIGGRIPPRSIQTAAPVTALPANEPAELSDTDAAGDDVTHSPRLWRDDGWTASVIKNEDDDGWAVAMLKDGEAEPALVGPWTMGRDKKNPKPLDVNAFTTLVKTASEVLRRHEQQLHAQLHKHVSVSASSGEYDVTLDIVPDEYDPYATLTALDRFGEAVARVKVAPNFKLSKTSALAWIDNDFRRPQ
;
A
#
# COMPACT_ATOMS: atom_id res chain seq x y z
N MET A 1 12.71 42.81 -42.53
CA MET A 1 12.48 42.32 -41.15
C MET A 1 13.46 43.05 -40.22
N PRO A 2 13.03 43.50 -39.03
CA PRO A 2 12.36 44.80 -38.93
C PRO A 2 13.16 45.94 -38.25
N CYS A 3 12.52 47.10 -38.21
CA CYS A 3 12.91 48.37 -37.61
C CYS A 3 11.61 49.00 -36.99
N ARG A 4 11.55 50.12 -36.27
CA ARG A 4 12.49 51.26 -36.19
C ARG A 4 12.32 52.07 -34.90
N ILE A 5 13.39 52.13 -34.08
CA ILE A 5 13.77 53.25 -33.19
C ILE A 5 12.92 53.56 -31.93
N GLU A 6 13.68 53.94 -30.91
CA GLU A 6 13.46 54.74 -29.69
C GLU A 6 12.21 55.67 -29.59
N ALA A 7 11.72 55.89 -28.36
CA ALA A 7 11.96 57.16 -27.61
C ALA A 7 11.53 57.07 -26.12
N PRO A 8 12.09 57.87 -25.19
CA PRO A 8 11.82 57.79 -23.74
C PRO A 8 11.08 59.02 -23.19
N GLU A 9 11.20 59.23 -21.87
CA GLU A 9 10.83 60.39 -21.01
C GLU A 9 9.55 60.24 -20.18
N ARG A 10 9.37 60.86 -19.01
CA ARG A 10 10.21 61.24 -17.83
C ARG A 10 9.33 62.24 -17.04
N ILE A 11 9.30 62.11 -15.71
CA ILE A 11 8.99 63.18 -14.71
C ILE A 11 7.54 63.71 -14.68
N GLY A 12 6.97 63.99 -13.48
CA GLY A 12 5.93 65.04 -13.46
C GLY A 12 5.16 65.44 -12.19
N GLY A 13 4.80 64.54 -11.28
CA GLY A 13 4.30 64.89 -9.93
C GLY A 13 2.96 65.63 -9.76
N ARG A 14 2.79 66.21 -8.55
CA ARG A 14 1.69 67.01 -7.96
C ARG A 14 0.42 66.31 -7.41
N ILE A 15 0.49 66.06 -6.09
CA ILE A 15 -0.59 66.03 -5.08
C ILE A 15 -1.26 67.43 -5.00
N PRO A 16 -2.61 67.58 -4.84
CA PRO A 16 -3.22 67.97 -3.54
C PRO A 16 -4.68 67.41 -3.36
N PRO A 17 -5.52 67.82 -2.37
CA PRO A 17 -5.53 67.14 -1.05
C PRO A 17 -6.92 66.85 -0.40
N ARG A 18 -6.90 66.04 0.68
CA ARG A 18 -7.77 66.07 1.90
C ARG A 18 -9.28 66.36 1.80
N SER A 19 -10.09 65.45 2.40
CA SER A 19 -10.80 65.62 3.70
C SER A 19 -11.92 64.56 3.86
N ILE A 20 -12.42 64.08 5.02
CA ILE A 20 -12.05 63.99 6.46
C ILE A 20 -12.94 62.79 6.93
N GLN A 21 -12.41 61.61 7.30
CA GLN A 21 -12.00 61.18 8.64
C GLN A 21 -13.04 61.35 9.79
N THR A 22 -13.52 60.22 10.33
CA THR A 22 -13.82 60.05 11.76
C THR A 22 -13.06 58.81 12.24
N ALA A 23 -12.42 58.91 13.41
CA ALA A 23 -11.49 57.91 13.95
C ALA A 23 -12.19 57.02 15.01
N ALA A 24 -11.90 55.70 15.04
CA ALA A 24 -11.02 55.04 16.05
C ALA A 24 -11.75 54.68 17.39
N PRO A 25 -11.27 53.71 18.21
CA PRO A 25 -9.89 53.21 18.27
C PRO A 25 -9.64 51.69 18.41
N VAL A 26 -8.33 51.41 18.35
CA VAL A 26 -7.53 50.18 18.38
C VAL A 26 -7.77 49.15 19.50
N THR A 27 -7.37 47.90 19.23
CA THR A 27 -6.72 46.85 20.09
C THR A 27 -7.00 45.47 19.44
N ALA A 28 -6.07 44.54 19.16
CA ALA A 28 -4.59 44.53 19.13
C ALA A 28 -4.09 43.44 18.13
N LEU A 29 -2.80 43.46 17.82
CA LEU A 29 -2.04 42.44 17.05
C LEU A 29 -1.84 41.13 17.88
N PRO A 30 -1.56 39.94 17.27
CA PRO A 30 -0.42 39.71 16.38
C PRO A 30 -0.60 38.74 15.19
N ALA A 31 0.50 38.57 14.44
CA ALA A 31 0.62 37.81 13.20
C ALA A 31 0.79 36.30 13.40
N ASN A 32 0.22 35.51 12.47
CA ASN A 32 0.93 34.49 11.66
C ASN A 32 -0.09 33.67 10.86
N GLU A 33 -0.03 33.75 9.53
CA GLU A 33 -0.70 32.80 8.62
C GLU A 33 0.37 31.99 7.85
N PRO A 34 0.78 30.82 8.35
CA PRO A 34 1.07 29.68 7.49
C PRO A 34 -0.27 29.02 7.11
N ALA A 35 -0.42 28.62 5.85
CA ALA A 35 -1.63 27.94 5.39
C ALA A 35 -1.88 26.66 6.20
N GLU A 36 -3.09 26.51 6.74
CA GLU A 36 -3.58 25.25 7.30
C GLU A 36 -3.69 24.23 6.16
N LEU A 37 -2.68 23.37 6.04
CA LEU A 37 -2.87 22.05 5.47
C LEU A 37 -3.84 21.33 6.40
N SER A 38 -5.03 20.97 5.89
CA SER A 38 -6.00 20.23 6.69
C SER A 38 -5.45 18.84 7.03
N ASP A 39 -4.99 18.69 8.26
CA ASP A 39 -4.92 17.39 8.94
C ASP A 39 -6.35 16.84 9.04
N THR A 40 -6.79 16.11 8.02
CA THR A 40 -8.08 15.42 8.03
C THR A 40 -7.95 14.12 8.81
N ASP A 41 -8.49 14.17 10.02
CA ASP A 41 -8.87 13.06 10.88
C ASP A 41 -7.74 12.19 11.43
N ALA A 42 -7.28 12.60 12.62
CA ALA A 42 -6.58 11.73 13.56
C ALA A 42 -7.38 10.44 13.81
N ALA A 43 -6.66 9.31 13.87
CA ALA A 43 -7.21 8.01 14.20
C ALA A 43 -7.87 8.02 15.60
N GLY A 44 -9.21 8.00 15.61
CA GLY A 44 -10.01 7.67 16.78
C GLY A 44 -10.45 6.21 16.73
N ASP A 45 -10.18 5.48 17.81
CA ASP A 45 -10.74 4.17 18.17
C ASP A 45 -12.26 4.24 18.48
N ASP A 46 -12.99 5.05 17.70
CA ASP A 46 -14.43 5.26 17.83
C ASP A 46 -15.17 4.05 17.27
N VAL A 47 -15.43 3.09 18.16
CA VAL A 47 -16.28 1.91 17.92
C VAL A 47 -17.66 2.37 17.44
N THR A 48 -17.83 2.36 16.12
CA THR A 48 -18.95 3.01 15.44
C THR A 48 -19.82 1.93 14.81
N HIS A 49 -21.03 1.73 15.34
CA HIS A 49 -21.97 0.73 14.83
C HIS A 49 -23.16 1.40 14.12
N SER A 50 -22.98 1.74 12.84
CA SER A 50 -24.05 2.28 11.98
C SER A 50 -24.53 1.24 10.96
N PRO A 51 -25.80 1.25 10.50
CA PRO A 51 -26.34 0.24 9.56
C PRO A 51 -25.61 0.10 8.21
N ARG A 52 -24.73 1.05 7.86
CA ARG A 52 -23.91 1.09 6.62
C ARG A 52 -22.41 1.28 6.87
N LEU A 53 -21.98 1.49 8.10
CA LEU A 53 -20.60 1.74 8.48
C LEU A 53 -20.34 1.13 9.85
N TRP A 54 -19.45 0.15 9.91
CA TRP A 54 -18.95 -0.40 11.16
C TRP A 54 -17.46 -0.10 11.30
N ARG A 55 -17.02 0.31 12.49
CA ARG A 55 -15.62 0.37 12.89
C ARG A 55 -15.47 -0.32 14.23
N ASP A 56 -14.65 -1.37 14.29
CA ASP A 56 -14.39 -2.19 15.49
C ASP A 56 -13.12 -3.04 15.27
N ASP A 57 -12.39 -3.39 16.34
CA ASP A 57 -11.15 -4.21 16.33
C ASP A 57 -10.07 -3.77 15.30
N GLY A 58 -9.93 -2.47 15.02
CA GLY A 58 -9.01 -1.98 13.98
C GLY A 58 -9.45 -2.31 12.55
N TRP A 59 -10.73 -2.61 12.33
CA TRP A 59 -11.33 -2.83 11.00
C TRP A 59 -12.47 -1.84 10.76
N THR A 60 -12.53 -1.28 9.55
CA THR A 60 -13.64 -0.43 9.09
C THR A 60 -14.36 -1.11 7.93
N ALA A 61 -15.61 -1.52 8.15
CA ALA A 61 -16.51 -2.08 7.15
C ALA A 61 -17.49 -1.02 6.64
N SER A 62 -17.40 -0.65 5.37
CA SER A 62 -18.31 0.31 4.73
C SER A 62 -19.16 -0.37 3.65
N VAL A 63 -20.47 -0.14 3.69
CA VAL A 63 -21.42 -0.70 2.72
C VAL A 63 -21.64 0.32 1.59
N ILE A 64 -20.89 0.14 0.51
CA ILE A 64 -20.90 1.00 -0.68
C ILE A 64 -21.90 0.46 -1.71
N LYS A 65 -22.44 1.35 -2.57
CA LYS A 65 -23.20 0.91 -3.74
C LYS A 65 -22.20 0.57 -4.84
N ASN A 66 -22.28 -0.64 -5.42
CA ASN A 66 -21.53 -0.92 -6.64
C ASN A 66 -22.26 -0.30 -7.84
N GLU A 67 -21.54 0.40 -8.71
CA GLU A 67 -22.11 0.99 -9.93
C GLU A 67 -22.21 -0.04 -11.07
N ASP A 68 -21.35 -1.07 -11.07
CA ASP A 68 -21.26 -2.07 -12.14
C ASP A 68 -22.27 -3.24 -12.04
N ASP A 69 -22.74 -3.60 -10.82
CA ASP A 69 -23.51 -4.84 -10.56
C ASP A 69 -24.95 -4.63 -10.03
N ASP A 70 -25.50 -3.40 -10.08
CA ASP A 70 -26.85 -3.06 -9.53
C ASP A 70 -27.05 -3.49 -8.04
N GLY A 71 -25.92 -3.59 -7.31
CA GLY A 71 -25.83 -4.23 -6.00
C GLY A 71 -25.16 -3.36 -4.93
N TRP A 72 -25.13 -3.89 -3.71
CA TRP A 72 -24.30 -3.34 -2.65
C TRP A 72 -23.01 -4.15 -2.57
N ALA A 73 -21.90 -3.51 -2.23
CA ALA A 73 -20.65 -4.17 -1.85
C ALA A 73 -20.29 -3.76 -0.42
N VAL A 74 -19.51 -4.59 0.26
CA VAL A 74 -18.89 -4.24 1.54
C VAL A 74 -17.39 -4.15 1.33
N ALA A 75 -16.83 -2.98 1.62
CA ALA A 75 -15.40 -2.73 1.61
C ALA A 75 -14.88 -2.80 3.06
N MET A 76 -13.99 -3.74 3.31
CA MET A 76 -13.25 -3.92 4.55
C MET A 76 -11.89 -3.24 4.42
N LEU A 77 -11.67 -2.18 5.19
CA LEU A 77 -10.36 -1.56 5.38
C LEU A 77 -9.81 -2.01 6.73
N LYS A 78 -8.50 -2.25 6.79
CA LYS A 78 -7.76 -2.45 8.04
C LYS A 78 -7.13 -1.13 8.45
N ASP A 79 -7.18 -0.81 9.73
CA ASP A 79 -6.60 0.42 10.24
C ASP A 79 -5.08 0.44 10.02
N GLY A 80 -4.56 1.60 9.61
CA GLY A 80 -3.19 1.76 9.12
C GLY A 80 -2.93 1.35 7.66
N GLU A 81 -3.90 0.80 6.93
CA GLU A 81 -3.81 0.52 5.49
C GLU A 81 -4.79 1.40 4.68
N ALA A 82 -4.27 2.10 3.67
CA ALA A 82 -5.08 2.98 2.81
C ALA A 82 -5.91 2.21 1.76
N GLU A 83 -5.54 0.96 1.47
CA GLU A 83 -6.20 0.10 0.49
C GLU A 83 -7.22 -0.84 1.17
N PRO A 84 -8.39 -1.08 0.56
CA PRO A 84 -9.38 -2.02 1.10
C PRO A 84 -8.90 -3.47 0.94
N ALA A 85 -8.52 -4.10 2.06
CA ALA A 85 -8.10 -5.49 2.16
C ALA A 85 -9.08 -6.51 1.55
N LEU A 86 -10.37 -6.18 1.51
CA LEU A 86 -11.41 -6.98 0.83
C LEU A 86 -12.57 -6.09 0.39
N VAL A 87 -12.93 -6.13 -0.90
CA VAL A 87 -14.24 -5.66 -1.38
C VAL A 87 -15.04 -6.87 -1.84
N GLY A 88 -16.18 -7.13 -1.20
CA GLY A 88 -17.03 -8.30 -1.47
C GLY A 88 -18.47 -7.91 -1.82
N PRO A 89 -19.18 -8.69 -2.65
CA PRO A 89 -20.59 -8.47 -2.93
C PRO A 89 -21.42 -8.61 -1.65
N TRP A 90 -22.20 -7.59 -1.32
CA TRP A 90 -23.05 -7.57 -0.14
C TRP A 90 -24.52 -7.82 -0.49
N THR A 91 -25.18 -8.67 0.30
CA THR A 91 -26.56 -9.05 0.00
C THR A 91 -27.54 -7.90 0.23
N MET A 92 -28.27 -7.56 -0.83
CA MET A 92 -29.37 -6.60 -0.79
C MET A 92 -30.46 -7.09 0.19
N GLY A 93 -30.96 -6.18 1.05
CA GLY A 93 -32.00 -6.53 2.01
C GLY A 93 -33.32 -6.88 1.33
N ARG A 94 -34.22 -7.57 2.06
CA ARG A 94 -35.51 -8.06 1.57
C ARG A 94 -36.37 -6.97 0.89
N ASP A 95 -36.21 -5.72 1.32
CA ASP A 95 -36.97 -4.56 0.83
C ASP A 95 -36.38 -3.91 -0.44
N LYS A 96 -35.35 -4.50 -1.06
CA LYS A 96 -34.73 -4.10 -2.34
C LYS A 96 -34.21 -2.66 -2.46
N LYS A 97 -34.33 -1.84 -1.42
CA LYS A 97 -33.89 -0.43 -1.38
C LYS A 97 -32.91 -0.12 -0.26
N ASN A 98 -32.99 -0.84 0.86
CA ASN A 98 -31.98 -0.78 1.91
C ASN A 98 -31.05 -1.99 1.82
N PRO A 99 -29.73 -1.82 2.02
CA PRO A 99 -28.83 -2.96 2.22
C PRO A 99 -29.27 -3.74 3.45
N LYS A 100 -28.95 -5.04 3.52
CA LYS A 100 -29.11 -5.79 4.77
C LYS A 100 -28.29 -5.06 5.85
N PRO A 101 -28.89 -4.63 6.99
CA PRO A 101 -28.16 -3.93 8.02
C PRO A 101 -27.00 -4.81 8.49
N LEU A 102 -25.81 -4.21 8.57
CA LEU A 102 -24.63 -4.91 9.04
C LEU A 102 -24.81 -5.24 10.53
N ASP A 103 -24.80 -6.54 10.86
CA ASP A 103 -24.96 -7.07 12.21
C ASP A 103 -23.62 -7.61 12.74
N VAL A 104 -23.52 -7.82 14.06
CA VAL A 104 -22.28 -8.28 14.73
C VAL A 104 -21.72 -9.54 14.05
N ASN A 105 -22.56 -10.55 13.79
CA ASN A 105 -22.12 -11.84 13.23
C ASN A 105 -21.65 -11.68 11.78
N ALA A 106 -22.33 -10.83 11.01
CA ALA A 106 -21.93 -10.45 9.67
C ALA A 106 -20.56 -9.74 9.66
N PHE A 107 -20.37 -8.76 10.53
CA PHE A 107 -19.10 -8.04 10.67
C PHE A 107 -17.96 -8.98 11.10
N THR A 108 -18.12 -9.76 12.18
CA THR A 108 -17.09 -10.73 12.63
C THR A 108 -16.73 -11.74 11.54
N THR A 109 -17.70 -12.16 10.71
CA THR A 109 -17.44 -13.05 9.56
C THR A 109 -16.58 -12.35 8.52
N LEU A 110 -16.90 -11.10 8.16
CA LEU A 110 -16.13 -10.30 7.20
C LEU A 110 -14.72 -9.99 7.70
N VAL A 111 -14.55 -9.59 8.97
CA VAL A 111 -13.24 -9.39 9.60
C VAL A 111 -12.39 -10.65 9.52
N LYS A 112 -12.97 -11.82 9.81
CA LYS A 112 -12.26 -13.10 9.69
C LYS A 112 -11.84 -13.40 8.25
N THR A 113 -12.72 -13.19 7.27
CA THR A 113 -12.39 -13.40 5.85
C THR A 113 -11.33 -12.41 5.35
N ALA A 114 -11.44 -11.13 5.68
CA ALA A 114 -10.46 -10.11 5.29
C ALA A 114 -9.09 -10.36 5.94
N SER A 115 -9.06 -10.71 7.23
CA SER A 115 -7.83 -11.14 7.93
C SER A 115 -7.20 -12.37 7.29
N GLU A 116 -8.00 -13.35 6.87
CA GLU A 116 -7.50 -14.54 6.16
C GLU A 116 -6.96 -14.21 4.77
N VAL A 117 -7.56 -13.26 4.06
CA VAL A 117 -7.09 -12.77 2.74
C VAL A 117 -5.77 -12.03 2.87
N LEU A 118 -5.62 -11.10 3.83
CA LEU A 118 -4.33 -10.43 4.08
C LEU A 118 -3.24 -11.45 4.44
N ARG A 119 -3.48 -12.30 5.44
CA ARG A 119 -2.53 -13.34 5.85
C ARG A 119 -2.17 -14.29 4.68
N ARG A 120 -3.13 -14.59 3.79
CA ARG A 120 -2.88 -15.39 2.58
C ARG A 120 -2.06 -14.62 1.54
N HIS A 121 -2.29 -13.32 1.37
CA HIS A 121 -1.53 -12.46 0.47
C HIS A 121 -0.07 -12.33 0.95
N GLU A 122 0.14 -12.06 2.24
CA GLU A 122 1.47 -12.07 2.89
C GLU A 122 2.17 -13.43 2.72
N GLN A 123 1.47 -14.55 2.94
CA GLN A 123 2.02 -15.89 2.72
C GLN A 123 2.33 -16.18 1.25
N GLN A 124 1.54 -15.66 0.31
CA GLN A 124 1.84 -15.73 -1.11
C GLN A 124 3.04 -14.86 -1.49
N LEU A 125 3.24 -13.71 -0.84
CA LEU A 125 4.42 -12.87 -1.02
C LEU A 125 5.66 -13.60 -0.48
N HIS A 126 5.63 -14.09 0.76
CA HIS A 126 6.71 -14.87 1.36
C HIS A 126 7.03 -16.14 0.56
N ALA A 127 6.04 -16.89 0.06
CA ALA A 127 6.28 -18.08 -0.77
C ALA A 127 6.80 -17.75 -2.19
N GLN A 128 6.65 -16.50 -2.65
CA GLN A 128 7.28 -16.02 -3.88
C GLN A 128 8.74 -15.63 -3.66
N LEU A 129 9.03 -14.98 -2.52
CA LEU A 129 10.37 -14.54 -2.11
C LEU A 129 11.25 -15.69 -1.60
N HIS A 130 10.68 -16.65 -0.87
CA HIS A 130 11.38 -17.81 -0.32
C HIS A 130 10.85 -19.09 -0.98
N LYS A 131 11.65 -19.67 -1.87
CA LYS A 131 11.36 -20.95 -2.52
C LYS A 131 12.36 -21.98 -2.05
N HIS A 132 11.93 -23.21 -1.86
CA HIS A 132 12.83 -24.35 -1.63
C HIS A 132 12.39 -25.52 -2.51
N VAL A 133 13.36 -26.32 -2.96
CA VAL A 133 13.08 -27.66 -3.51
C VAL A 133 14.13 -28.65 -3.02
N SER A 134 13.66 -29.77 -2.49
CA SER A 134 14.49 -30.93 -2.18
C SER A 134 14.82 -31.70 -3.46
N VAL A 135 16.09 -32.04 -3.66
CA VAL A 135 16.59 -32.82 -4.81
C VAL A 135 17.56 -33.91 -4.36
N SER A 136 17.41 -35.08 -4.95
CA SER A 136 18.35 -36.20 -4.78
C SER A 136 19.31 -36.21 -5.97
N ALA A 137 20.54 -35.76 -5.73
CA ALA A 137 21.64 -35.77 -6.70
C ALA A 137 22.48 -37.05 -6.56
N SER A 138 23.42 -37.27 -7.47
CA SER A 138 24.35 -38.41 -7.41
C SER A 138 25.26 -38.41 -6.17
N SER A 139 25.55 -37.22 -5.62
CA SER A 139 26.36 -37.01 -4.42
C SER A 139 25.57 -37.07 -3.10
N GLY A 140 24.23 -37.04 -3.14
CA GLY A 140 23.39 -37.05 -1.93
C GLY A 140 22.06 -36.33 -2.10
N GLU A 141 21.31 -36.22 -1.00
CA GLU A 141 20.09 -35.41 -0.92
C GLU A 141 20.44 -34.00 -0.43
N TYR A 142 19.88 -33.00 -1.12
CA TYR A 142 20.11 -31.58 -0.87
C TYR A 142 18.80 -30.81 -0.89
N ASP A 143 18.62 -29.91 0.08
CA ASP A 143 17.56 -28.91 0.09
C ASP A 143 18.09 -27.60 -0.48
N VAL A 144 17.62 -27.21 -1.67
CA VAL A 144 18.05 -25.98 -2.32
C VAL A 144 17.03 -24.88 -2.03
N THR A 145 17.45 -23.84 -1.31
CA THR A 145 16.65 -22.62 -1.08
C THR A 145 17.03 -21.52 -2.07
N LEU A 146 16.05 -20.69 -2.44
CA LEU A 146 16.18 -19.46 -3.18
C LEU A 146 15.47 -18.36 -2.39
N ASP A 147 16.27 -17.43 -1.88
CA ASP A 147 15.82 -16.31 -1.06
C ASP A 147 16.00 -15.00 -1.85
N ILE A 148 14.89 -14.44 -2.35
CA ILE A 148 14.84 -13.20 -3.14
C ILE A 148 14.75 -12.01 -2.18
N VAL A 149 15.66 -11.05 -2.33
CA VAL A 149 15.66 -9.77 -1.62
C VAL A 149 15.13 -8.69 -2.58
N PRO A 150 13.91 -8.17 -2.37
CA PRO A 150 13.34 -7.09 -3.17
C PRO A 150 13.88 -5.74 -2.66
N ASP A 151 15.13 -5.44 -2.99
CA ASP A 151 15.75 -4.14 -2.75
C ASP A 151 15.42 -3.14 -3.88
N GLU A 152 15.28 -1.85 -3.57
CA GLU A 152 14.95 -0.80 -4.56
C GLU A 152 16.10 -0.48 -5.52
N TYR A 153 17.35 -0.75 -5.13
CA TYR A 153 18.56 -0.33 -5.84
C TYR A 153 19.34 -1.51 -6.45
N ASP A 154 19.41 -2.66 -5.77
CA ASP A 154 20.04 -3.89 -6.28
C ASP A 154 19.23 -5.15 -5.86
N PRO A 155 18.08 -5.44 -6.52
CA PRO A 155 17.32 -6.64 -6.22
C PRO A 155 18.10 -7.88 -6.65
N TYR A 156 18.45 -8.74 -5.68
CA TYR A 156 19.18 -9.99 -5.90
C TYR A 156 18.47 -11.17 -5.24
N ALA A 157 18.78 -12.38 -5.68
CA ALA A 157 18.38 -13.60 -4.97
C ALA A 157 19.61 -14.41 -4.54
N THR A 158 19.46 -15.18 -3.48
CA THR A 158 20.50 -16.03 -2.92
C THR A 158 20.07 -17.48 -3.03
N LEU A 159 20.82 -18.27 -3.79
CA LEU A 159 20.73 -19.72 -3.77
C LEU A 159 21.58 -20.26 -2.63
N THR A 160 21.00 -21.12 -1.78
CA THR A 160 21.74 -21.89 -0.77
C THR A 160 21.45 -23.37 -1.00
N ALA A 161 22.49 -24.21 -1.04
CA ALA A 161 22.35 -25.66 -0.99
C ALA A 161 22.60 -26.13 0.44
N LEU A 162 21.58 -26.72 1.06
CA LEU A 162 21.66 -27.40 2.34
C LEU A 162 21.83 -28.90 2.09
N ASP A 163 22.61 -29.60 2.91
CA ASP A 163 22.67 -31.06 2.87
C ASP A 163 21.57 -31.73 3.73
N ARG A 164 21.58 -33.06 3.77
CA ARG A 164 20.72 -33.91 4.63
C ARG A 164 20.81 -33.64 6.15
N PHE A 165 21.76 -32.83 6.62
CA PHE A 165 21.90 -32.42 8.02
C PHE A 165 21.46 -30.96 8.23
N GLY A 166 21.07 -30.26 7.16
CA GLY A 166 20.72 -28.84 7.16
C GLY A 166 21.93 -27.91 7.10
N GLU A 167 23.13 -28.42 6.78
CA GLU A 167 24.34 -27.60 6.68
C GLU A 167 24.47 -26.98 5.28
N ALA A 168 24.76 -25.67 5.22
CA ALA A 168 24.87 -24.93 3.98
C ALA A 168 26.21 -25.21 3.26
N VAL A 169 26.19 -26.19 2.36
CA VAL A 169 27.34 -26.64 1.55
C VAL A 169 27.81 -25.54 0.59
N ALA A 170 26.87 -24.78 0.01
CA ALA A 170 27.19 -23.70 -0.92
C ALA A 170 26.17 -22.57 -0.88
N ARG A 171 26.61 -21.34 -1.16
CA ARG A 171 25.76 -20.15 -1.29
C ARG A 171 26.22 -19.25 -2.43
N VAL A 172 25.31 -18.87 -3.33
CA VAL A 172 25.61 -18.04 -4.50
C VAL A 172 24.53 -16.99 -4.75
N LYS A 173 24.93 -15.75 -5.05
CA LYS A 173 24.01 -14.70 -5.54
C LYS A 173 23.62 -14.94 -7.00
N VAL A 174 22.33 -14.91 -7.32
CA VAL A 174 21.77 -14.96 -8.68
C VAL A 174 20.81 -13.80 -8.93
N ALA A 175 20.35 -13.67 -10.18
CA ALA A 175 19.35 -12.68 -10.55
C ALA A 175 18.01 -12.95 -9.83
N PRO A 176 17.23 -11.91 -9.47
CA PRO A 176 15.99 -12.05 -8.69
C PRO A 176 14.87 -12.76 -9.47
N ASN A 177 14.98 -12.83 -10.79
CA ASN A 177 14.07 -13.54 -11.68
C ASN A 177 14.42 -15.04 -11.88
N PHE A 178 15.44 -15.56 -11.18
CA PHE A 178 15.87 -16.96 -11.32
C PHE A 178 14.74 -17.93 -10.93
N LYS A 179 14.42 -18.86 -11.83
CA LYS A 179 13.36 -19.86 -11.60
C LYS A 179 13.93 -21.13 -10.99
N LEU A 180 13.92 -21.21 -9.64
CA LEU A 180 14.25 -22.45 -8.95
C LEU A 180 13.27 -23.56 -9.35
N SER A 181 13.82 -24.67 -9.86
CA SER A 181 13.13 -25.89 -10.25
C SER A 181 14.02 -27.09 -9.89
N LYS A 182 13.47 -28.32 -9.85
CA LYS A 182 14.27 -29.52 -9.60
C LYS A 182 15.41 -29.70 -10.63
N THR A 183 15.14 -29.41 -11.90
CA THR A 183 16.14 -29.51 -12.97
C THR A 183 17.25 -28.48 -12.83
N SER A 184 16.93 -27.21 -12.51
CA SER A 184 17.94 -26.17 -12.31
C SER A 184 18.75 -26.38 -11.02
N ALA A 185 18.13 -26.94 -9.98
CA ALA A 185 18.81 -27.31 -8.73
C ALA A 185 19.79 -28.47 -8.95
N LEU A 186 19.39 -29.54 -9.64
CA LEU A 186 20.28 -30.64 -10.02
C LEU A 186 21.44 -30.15 -10.89
N ALA A 187 21.14 -29.38 -11.95
CA ALA A 187 22.19 -28.82 -12.81
C ALA A 187 23.16 -27.89 -12.06
N TRP A 188 22.74 -27.25 -10.97
CA TRP A 188 23.61 -26.44 -10.11
C TRP A 188 24.54 -27.31 -9.25
N ILE A 189 24.01 -28.39 -8.66
CA ILE A 189 24.79 -29.36 -7.86
C ILE A 189 25.79 -30.09 -8.76
N ASP A 190 25.36 -30.58 -9.92
CA ASP A 190 26.21 -31.26 -10.92
C ASP A 190 27.30 -30.33 -11.50
N ASN A 191 27.15 -29.00 -11.38
CA ASN A 191 28.17 -28.02 -11.77
C ASN A 191 29.10 -27.61 -10.61
N ASP A 192 29.21 -28.41 -9.55
CA ASP A 192 30.06 -28.14 -8.38
C ASP A 192 29.67 -26.81 -7.69
N PHE A 193 28.36 -26.57 -7.59
CA PHE A 193 27.74 -25.37 -7.00
C PHE A 193 28.17 -24.01 -7.61
N ARG A 194 28.76 -24.00 -8.82
CA ARG A 194 29.13 -22.77 -9.53
C ARG A 194 27.91 -21.93 -9.89
N ARG A 195 28.09 -20.62 -10.07
CA ARG A 195 27.00 -19.70 -10.41
C ARG A 195 26.26 -20.14 -11.68
N PRO A 196 24.96 -20.48 -11.62
CA PRO A 196 24.20 -20.79 -12.83
C PRO A 196 24.09 -19.52 -13.70
N GLN A 197 24.16 -19.70 -15.03
CA GLN A 197 23.92 -18.66 -16.02
C GLN A 197 22.45 -18.60 -16.42
#